data_AF-A0A0Q7NH55-F1
#
_entry.id   AF-A0A0Q7NH55-F1
#
_cell.length_a   1.000
_cell.length_b   1.000
_cell.length_c   1.000
_cell.angle_alpha   90.00
_cell.angle_beta   90.00
_cell.angle_gamma   90.00
#
_symmetry.space_group_name_H-M   'P 1'
#
loop_
_entity.id
_entity.type
_entity.pdbx_description
1 polymer ?
#
loop_
_entity_poly.entity_id
_entity_poly.type
_entity_poly.pdbx_seq_one_letter_code
_entity_poly.pdbx_strand_id
1 'polypeptide(L)'
;MRKGYAQDEVRNYFDRFDAELRVTATDRDAAAAQARNLASQLEDARDEIDELRKEVDRLSVPPTTAEGMSDRISRMLRLASDEASEVRALAQAEAAEMVSIAEQQATEMRGKYESLLAETKEKREALEIEFEQTLANARTESAKIIEAAQADVERLGKEAEAKRKATQQDFEATMNDRRTKLTRAMEELEATSRAEAAQRIKDATDESNRLISSATQTSERKIAHAKELAEEMRVLRGRVLAQLLGIRGQLDSVPAMLAAVNRESELLDGTPERKSISNNSNGNKSVSSSRQNKAIPEVADEDIVDEDRESADVN
;
A
#
# COMPACT_ATOMS: atom_id res chain seq x y z
N MET A 1 33.08 -104.89 101.94
CA MET A 1 32.07 -103.80 102.04
C MET A 1 30.71 -104.38 101.70
N ARG A 2 29.76 -104.36 102.64
CA ARG A 2 28.44 -105.01 102.51
C ARG A 2 27.48 -103.98 101.89
N LYS A 3 27.05 -104.24 100.66
CA LYS A 3 26.21 -103.36 99.84
C LYS A 3 24.76 -103.50 100.33
N GLY A 4 24.36 -102.69 101.31
CA GLY A 4 22.98 -102.58 101.76
C GLY A 4 22.33 -101.34 101.14
N TYR A 5 21.05 -101.44 100.80
CA TYR A 5 20.26 -100.30 100.35
C TYR A 5 20.19 -99.24 101.44
N ALA A 6 20.33 -97.97 101.07
CA ALA A 6 20.22 -96.88 102.02
C ALA A 6 18.79 -96.82 102.57
N GLN A 7 18.63 -96.90 103.89
CA GLN A 7 17.33 -96.93 104.55
C GLN A 7 16.48 -95.69 104.21
N ASP A 8 17.12 -94.53 104.07
CA ASP A 8 16.49 -93.28 103.67
C ASP A 8 15.98 -93.30 102.22
N GLU A 9 16.69 -93.99 101.32
CA GLU A 9 16.30 -94.16 99.92
C GLU A 9 15.05 -95.04 99.80
N VAL A 10 14.99 -96.13 100.57
CA VAL A 10 13.81 -97.03 100.62
C VAL A 10 12.60 -96.32 101.22
N ARG A 11 12.79 -95.51 102.27
CA ARG A 11 11.70 -94.76 102.89
C ARG A 11 11.13 -93.69 101.96
N ASN A 12 12.01 -92.94 101.28
CA ASN A 12 11.60 -91.99 100.25
C ASN A 12 10.86 -92.67 99.08
N TYR A 13 11.23 -93.90 98.71
CA TYR A 13 10.53 -94.68 97.69
C TYR A 13 9.11 -95.08 98.14
N PHE A 14 8.94 -95.58 99.37
CA PHE A 14 7.62 -95.92 99.90
C PHE A 14 6.74 -94.68 100.11
N ASP A 15 7.30 -93.58 100.60
CA ASP A 15 6.55 -92.32 100.76
C ASP A 15 6.07 -91.77 99.41
N ARG A 16 6.91 -91.89 98.37
CA ARG A 16 6.53 -91.56 96.98
C ARG A 16 5.46 -92.52 96.45
N PHE A 17 5.59 -93.82 96.69
CA PHE A 17 4.64 -94.83 96.23
C PHE A 17 3.27 -94.68 96.92
N ASP A 18 3.24 -94.37 98.21
CA ASP A 18 2.02 -94.06 98.95
C ASP A 18 1.37 -92.77 98.46
N ALA A 19 2.17 -91.76 98.08
CA ALA A 19 1.67 -90.56 97.42
C ALA A 19 1.07 -90.87 96.05
N GLU A 20 1.73 -91.69 95.23
CA GLU A 20 1.22 -92.14 93.92
C GLU A 20 -0.06 -93.00 94.07
N LEU A 21 -0.16 -93.87 95.08
CA LEU A 21 -1.39 -94.63 95.38
C LEU A 21 -2.54 -93.73 95.82
N ARG A 22 -2.27 -92.68 96.61
CA ARG A 22 -3.30 -91.70 96.97
C ARG A 22 -3.80 -90.92 95.76
N VAL A 23 -2.89 -90.46 94.90
CA VAL A 23 -3.24 -89.75 93.66
C VAL A 23 -4.08 -90.65 92.75
N THR A 24 -3.68 -91.90 92.55
CA THR A 24 -4.45 -92.84 91.72
C THR A 24 -5.80 -93.22 92.33
N ALA A 25 -5.90 -93.32 93.66
CA ALA A 25 -7.19 -93.52 94.33
C ALA A 25 -8.11 -92.30 94.17
N THR A 26 -7.58 -91.08 94.31
CA THR A 26 -8.35 -89.85 94.06
C THR A 26 -8.77 -89.73 92.60
N ASP A 27 -7.90 -90.09 91.65
CA ASP A 27 -8.21 -90.08 90.22
C ASP A 27 -9.29 -91.12 89.88
N ARG A 28 -9.21 -92.32 90.47
CA ARG A 28 -10.23 -93.36 90.33
C ARG A 28 -11.57 -92.90 90.89
N ASP A 29 -11.58 -92.30 92.07
CA ASP A 29 -12.81 -91.85 92.72
C ASP A 29 -13.42 -90.66 91.96
N ALA A 30 -12.59 -89.76 91.41
CA ALA A 30 -13.02 -88.70 90.50
C ALA A 30 -13.61 -89.26 89.20
N ALA A 31 -12.94 -90.23 88.58
CA ALA A 31 -13.45 -90.92 87.38
C ALA A 31 -14.76 -91.67 87.67
N ALA A 32 -14.89 -92.30 88.84
CA ALA A 32 -16.13 -92.97 89.26
C ALA A 32 -17.27 -91.97 89.49
N ALA A 33 -16.98 -90.79 90.05
CA ALA A 33 -17.97 -89.71 90.18
C ALA A 33 -18.39 -89.16 88.81
N GLN A 34 -17.45 -88.94 87.89
CA GLN A 34 -17.75 -88.53 86.52
C GLN A 34 -18.60 -89.57 85.78
N ALA A 35 -18.27 -90.86 85.92
CA ALA A 35 -19.04 -91.95 85.33
C ALA A 35 -20.49 -91.99 85.86
N ARG A 36 -20.70 -91.74 87.16
CA ARG A 36 -22.06 -91.65 87.74
C ARG A 36 -22.83 -90.43 87.23
N ASN A 37 -22.20 -89.27 87.11
CA ASN A 37 -22.83 -88.08 86.56
C ASN A 37 -23.23 -88.27 85.09
N LEU A 38 -22.35 -88.86 84.29
CA LEU A 38 -22.65 -89.21 82.89
C LEU A 38 -23.78 -90.23 82.80
N ALA A 39 -23.82 -91.22 83.70
CA ALA A 39 -24.93 -92.18 83.75
C ALA A 39 -26.27 -91.50 84.07
N SER A 40 -26.29 -90.51 84.97
CA SER A 40 -27.49 -89.71 85.25
C SER A 40 -27.93 -88.91 84.03
N GLN A 41 -27.01 -88.18 83.38
CA GLN A 41 -27.33 -87.39 82.18
C GLN A 41 -27.83 -88.27 81.02
N LEU A 42 -27.30 -89.49 80.89
CA LEU A 42 -27.77 -90.44 79.89
C LEU A 42 -29.18 -90.93 80.20
N GLU A 43 -29.52 -91.12 81.47
CA GLU A 43 -30.88 -91.51 81.85
C GLU A 43 -31.87 -90.37 81.63
N ASP A 44 -31.52 -89.15 82.05
CA ASP A 44 -32.34 -87.96 81.82
C ASP A 44 -32.61 -87.75 80.31
N ALA A 45 -31.57 -87.89 79.48
CA ALA A 45 -31.71 -87.79 78.02
C ALA A 45 -32.51 -88.96 77.42
N ARG A 46 -32.47 -90.16 78.01
CA ARG A 46 -33.30 -91.30 77.58
C ARG A 46 -34.76 -91.07 77.90
N ASP A 47 -35.06 -90.59 79.09
CA ASP A 47 -36.42 -90.25 79.52
C ASP A 47 -37.01 -89.16 78.61
N GLU A 48 -36.21 -88.12 78.29
CA GLU A 48 -36.61 -87.06 77.35
C GLU A 48 -36.85 -87.62 75.94
N ILE A 49 -35.97 -88.49 75.43
CA ILE A 49 -36.16 -89.15 74.12
C ILE A 49 -37.45 -89.99 74.10
N ASP A 50 -37.73 -90.73 75.17
CA ASP A 50 -38.93 -91.57 75.25
C ASP A 50 -40.21 -90.73 75.36
N GLU A 51 -40.15 -89.58 76.04
CA GLU A 51 -41.24 -88.60 76.06
C GLU A 51 -41.48 -87.99 74.68
N LEU A 52 -40.42 -87.52 74.00
CA LEU A 52 -40.49 -87.01 72.63
C LEU A 52 -41.02 -88.06 71.64
N ARG A 53 -40.62 -89.33 71.80
CA ARG A 53 -41.13 -90.44 70.98
C ARG A 53 -42.62 -90.67 71.17
N LYS A 54 -43.10 -90.69 72.41
CA LYS A 54 -44.55 -90.80 72.70
C LYS A 54 -45.33 -89.64 72.10
N GLU A 55 -44.76 -88.43 72.14
CA GLU A 55 -45.37 -87.26 71.53
C GLU A 55 -45.41 -87.34 70.00
N VAL A 56 -44.32 -87.78 69.36
CA VAL A 56 -44.25 -88.02 67.90
C VAL A 56 -45.24 -89.10 67.47
N ASP A 57 -45.32 -90.21 68.20
CA ASP A 57 -46.28 -91.28 67.92
C ASP A 57 -47.72 -90.75 67.99
N ARG A 58 -48.03 -89.93 69.01
CA ARG A 58 -49.32 -89.26 69.16
C ARG A 58 -49.63 -88.29 68.00
N LEU A 59 -48.61 -87.65 67.41
CA LEU A 59 -48.74 -86.73 66.28
C LEU A 59 -48.79 -87.43 64.91
N SER A 60 -48.23 -88.63 64.80
CA SER A 60 -48.17 -89.42 63.56
C SER A 60 -49.51 -90.05 63.19
N VAL A 61 -50.34 -90.34 64.20
CA VAL A 61 -51.69 -90.89 64.01
C VAL A 61 -52.67 -89.76 63.69
N PRO A 62 -53.60 -89.93 62.72
CA PRO A 62 -54.64 -88.93 62.44
C PRO A 62 -55.40 -88.55 63.72
N PRO A 63 -55.57 -87.26 64.03
CA PRO A 63 -56.18 -86.86 65.29
C PRO A 63 -57.65 -87.28 65.30
N THR A 64 -57.99 -88.19 66.21
CA THR A 64 -59.36 -88.68 66.41
C THR A 64 -60.12 -87.89 67.50
N THR A 65 -59.47 -86.91 68.13
CA THR A 65 -60.00 -86.09 69.22
C THR A 65 -59.88 -84.58 68.92
N ALA A 66 -60.83 -83.78 69.42
CA ALA A 66 -60.87 -82.33 69.20
C ALA A 66 -59.68 -81.58 69.82
N GLU A 67 -59.16 -82.08 70.94
CA GLU A 67 -57.99 -81.53 71.64
C GLU A 67 -56.71 -81.75 70.81
N GLY A 68 -56.51 -82.94 70.23
CA GLY A 68 -55.37 -83.24 69.35
C GLY A 68 -55.39 -82.45 68.03
N MET A 69 -56.58 -82.13 67.50
CA MET A 69 -56.71 -81.20 66.37
C MET A 69 -56.30 -79.77 66.77
N SER A 70 -56.68 -79.30 67.96
CA SER A 70 -56.36 -77.96 68.45
C SER A 70 -54.88 -77.78 68.75
N ASP A 71 -54.22 -78.79 69.33
CA ASP A 71 -52.77 -78.80 69.60
C ASP A 71 -51.91 -78.85 68.31
N ARG A 72 -52.42 -79.46 67.25
CA ARG A 72 -51.74 -79.45 65.95
C ARG A 72 -51.91 -78.10 65.25
N ILE A 73 -53.09 -77.48 65.34
CA ILE A 73 -53.35 -76.14 64.80
C ILE A 73 -52.49 -75.10 65.53
N SER A 74 -52.38 -75.14 66.86
CA SER A 74 -51.56 -74.19 67.62
C SER A 74 -50.08 -74.29 67.25
N ARG A 75 -49.54 -75.51 67.06
CA ARG A 75 -48.18 -75.73 66.56
C ARG A 75 -47.98 -75.30 65.11
N MET A 76 -48.93 -75.58 64.23
CA MET A 76 -48.88 -75.14 62.84
C MET A 76 -48.92 -73.61 62.74
N LEU A 77 -49.73 -72.94 63.57
CA LEU A 77 -49.75 -71.48 63.66
C LEU A 77 -48.45 -70.91 64.21
N ARG A 78 -47.85 -71.57 65.21
CA ARG A 78 -46.54 -71.17 65.74
C ARG A 78 -45.44 -71.31 64.68
N LEU A 79 -45.38 -72.45 63.99
CA LEU A 79 -44.42 -72.68 62.91
C LEU A 79 -44.63 -71.70 61.76
N ALA A 80 -45.87 -71.43 61.35
CA ALA A 80 -46.17 -70.42 60.33
C ALA A 80 -45.80 -69.00 60.78
N SER A 81 -45.95 -68.69 62.08
CA SER A 81 -45.52 -67.41 62.65
C SER A 81 -44.00 -67.27 62.69
N ASP A 82 -43.30 -68.35 63.02
CA ASP A 82 -41.83 -68.40 63.03
C ASP A 82 -41.29 -68.28 61.60
N GLU A 83 -41.86 -69.03 60.65
CA GLU A 83 -41.52 -68.95 59.22
C GLU A 83 -41.83 -67.56 58.64
N ALA A 84 -42.98 -66.95 58.98
CA ALA A 84 -43.29 -65.59 58.56
C ALA A 84 -42.31 -64.55 59.15
N SER A 85 -41.80 -64.78 60.35
CA SER A 85 -40.80 -63.92 60.99
C SER A 85 -39.44 -64.07 60.32
N GLU A 86 -39.04 -65.30 59.97
CA GLU A 86 -37.83 -65.58 59.22
C GLU A 86 -37.86 -64.95 57.82
N VAL A 87 -38.96 -65.15 57.07
CA VAL A 87 -39.15 -64.53 55.75
C VAL A 87 -39.10 -63.00 55.83
N ARG A 88 -39.71 -62.40 56.86
CA ARG A 88 -39.62 -60.95 57.07
C ARG A 88 -38.20 -60.50 57.39
N ALA A 89 -37.47 -61.23 58.24
CA ALA A 89 -36.09 -60.91 58.58
C ALA A 89 -35.18 -61.01 57.35
N LEU A 90 -35.34 -62.04 56.53
CA LEU A 90 -34.62 -62.20 55.26
C LEU A 90 -34.94 -61.07 54.29
N ALA A 91 -36.22 -60.75 54.07
CA ALA A 91 -36.62 -59.66 53.19
C ALA A 91 -36.11 -58.29 53.67
N GLN A 92 -36.07 -58.05 54.99
CA GLN A 92 -35.49 -56.84 55.57
C GLN A 92 -33.96 -56.77 55.38
N ALA A 93 -33.26 -57.90 55.54
CA ALA A 93 -31.83 -57.99 55.32
C ALA A 93 -31.47 -57.73 53.84
N GLU A 94 -32.17 -58.38 52.91
CA GLU A 94 -32.01 -58.16 51.47
C GLU A 94 -32.33 -56.72 51.08
N ALA A 95 -33.40 -56.12 51.63
CA ALA A 95 -33.72 -54.72 51.40
C ALA A 95 -32.63 -53.77 51.91
N ALA A 96 -32.08 -54.03 53.10
CA ALA A 96 -30.98 -53.23 53.65
C ALA A 96 -29.70 -53.36 52.79
N GLU A 97 -29.40 -54.56 52.30
CA GLU A 97 -28.29 -54.79 51.37
C GLU A 97 -28.48 -54.04 50.06
N MET A 98 -29.67 -54.12 49.44
CA MET A 98 -29.98 -53.38 48.22
C MET A 98 -29.85 -51.86 48.41
N VAL A 99 -30.33 -51.31 49.52
CA VAL A 99 -30.18 -49.89 49.84
C VAL A 99 -28.71 -49.52 50.02
N SER A 100 -27.93 -50.33 50.76
CA SER A 100 -26.50 -50.10 50.94
C SER A 100 -25.75 -50.09 49.60
N ILE A 101 -26.04 -51.04 48.71
CA ILE A 101 -25.43 -51.10 47.37
C ILE A 101 -25.81 -49.85 46.56
N ALA A 102 -27.09 -49.47 46.56
CA ALA A 102 -27.57 -48.30 45.84
C ALA A 102 -26.93 -46.99 46.36
N GLU A 103 -26.76 -46.85 47.68
CA GLU A 103 -26.11 -45.70 48.30
C GLU A 103 -24.62 -45.62 47.96
N GLN A 104 -23.92 -46.76 47.97
CA GLN A 104 -22.51 -46.84 47.56
C GLN A 104 -22.35 -46.43 46.10
N GLN A 105 -23.18 -46.98 45.20
CA GLN A 105 -23.18 -46.62 43.78
C GLN A 105 -23.51 -45.13 43.56
N ALA A 106 -24.50 -44.60 44.27
CA ALA A 106 -24.86 -43.18 44.17
C ALA A 106 -23.73 -42.26 44.66
N THR A 107 -22.96 -42.70 45.66
CA THR A 107 -21.80 -41.96 46.18
C THR A 107 -20.63 -42.02 45.20
N GLU A 108 -20.34 -43.20 44.64
CA GLU A 108 -19.30 -43.37 43.62
C GLU A 108 -19.60 -42.53 42.37
N MET A 109 -20.84 -42.55 41.89
CA MET A 109 -21.27 -41.74 40.73
C MET A 109 -21.16 -40.25 41.03
N ARG A 110 -21.58 -39.79 42.22
CA ARG A 110 -21.40 -38.39 42.64
C ARG A 110 -19.94 -37.98 42.64
N GLY A 111 -19.05 -38.80 43.23
CA GLY A 111 -17.61 -38.53 43.24
C GLY A 111 -17.01 -38.45 41.83
N LYS A 112 -17.42 -39.33 40.92
CA LYS A 112 -17.00 -39.28 39.51
C LYS A 112 -17.46 -37.99 38.82
N TYR A 113 -18.71 -37.58 39.01
CA TYR A 113 -19.23 -36.34 38.42
C TYR A 113 -18.58 -35.09 39.00
N GLU A 114 -18.32 -35.06 40.31
CA GLU A 114 -17.59 -33.97 40.96
C GLU A 114 -16.15 -33.86 40.42
N SER A 115 -15.46 -34.98 40.27
CA SER A 115 -14.13 -35.01 39.66
C SER A 115 -14.14 -34.53 38.21
N LEU A 116 -15.10 -34.97 37.39
CA LEU A 116 -15.22 -34.55 36.00
C LEU A 116 -15.57 -33.05 35.90
N LEU A 117 -16.42 -32.56 36.80
CA LEU A 117 -16.76 -31.14 36.86
C LEU A 117 -15.56 -30.28 37.27
N ALA A 118 -14.74 -30.76 38.21
CA ALA A 118 -13.49 -30.10 38.59
C ALA A 118 -12.50 -30.05 37.42
N GLU A 119 -12.28 -31.18 36.74
CA GLU A 119 -11.36 -31.28 35.59
C GLU A 119 -11.81 -30.37 34.42
N THR A 120 -13.11 -30.33 34.13
CA THR A 120 -13.64 -29.46 33.06
C THR A 120 -13.55 -27.98 33.41
N LYS A 121 -13.70 -27.61 34.69
CA LYS A 121 -13.47 -26.23 35.16
C LYS A 121 -12.00 -25.85 35.03
N GLU A 122 -11.08 -26.70 35.49
CA GLU A 122 -9.64 -26.45 35.39
C GLU A 122 -9.20 -26.31 33.92
N LYS A 123 -9.67 -27.21 33.04
CA LYS A 123 -9.42 -27.11 31.60
C LYS A 123 -9.96 -25.81 31.00
N ARG A 124 -11.15 -25.37 31.42
CA ARG A 124 -11.74 -24.12 30.94
C ARG A 124 -10.92 -22.92 31.40
N GLU A 125 -10.54 -22.87 32.67
CA GLU A 125 -9.72 -21.79 33.23
C GLU A 125 -8.35 -21.72 32.56
N ALA A 126 -7.70 -22.87 32.34
CA ALA A 126 -6.44 -22.94 31.60
C ALA A 126 -6.58 -22.40 30.17
N LEU A 127 -7.62 -22.83 29.44
CA LEU A 127 -7.88 -22.34 28.08
C LEU A 127 -8.18 -20.84 28.04
N GLU A 128 -8.88 -20.31 29.04
CA GLU A 128 -9.18 -18.88 29.15
C GLU A 128 -7.90 -18.06 29.35
N ILE A 129 -7.00 -18.51 30.24
CA ILE A 129 -5.69 -17.90 30.44
C ILE A 129 -4.84 -17.94 29.17
N GLU A 130 -4.74 -19.09 28.51
CA GLU A 130 -3.98 -19.25 27.26
C GLU A 130 -4.56 -18.36 26.13
N PHE A 131 -5.89 -18.27 26.06
CA PHE A 131 -6.57 -17.42 25.09
C PHE A 131 -6.30 -15.92 25.36
N GLU A 132 -6.39 -15.49 26.61
CA GLU A 132 -6.09 -14.11 27.01
C GLU A 132 -4.63 -13.75 26.71
N GLN A 133 -3.69 -14.65 27.01
CA GLN A 133 -2.27 -14.45 26.70
C GLN A 133 -2.04 -14.37 25.20
N THR A 134 -2.63 -15.27 24.42
CA THR A 134 -2.51 -15.28 22.96
C THR A 134 -3.08 -13.99 22.36
N LEU A 135 -4.23 -13.53 22.85
CA LEU A 135 -4.87 -12.30 22.38
C LEU A 135 -4.05 -11.05 22.79
N ALA A 136 -3.50 -11.03 23.99
CA ALA A 136 -2.60 -9.97 24.44
C ALA A 136 -1.34 -9.91 23.56
N ASN A 137 -0.69 -11.06 23.33
CA ASN A 137 0.49 -11.17 22.47
C ASN A 137 0.18 -10.69 21.05
N ALA A 138 -0.89 -11.20 20.42
CA ALA A 138 -1.31 -10.80 19.08
C ALA A 138 -1.61 -9.29 18.99
N ARG A 139 -2.22 -8.69 20.01
CA ARG A 139 -2.45 -7.23 20.09
C ARG A 139 -1.14 -6.46 20.17
N THR A 140 -0.19 -6.90 21.00
CA THR A 140 1.11 -6.23 21.11
C THR A 140 1.92 -6.33 19.82
N GLU A 141 1.91 -7.48 19.14
CA GLU A 141 2.58 -7.66 17.85
C GLU A 141 1.92 -6.81 16.76
N SER A 142 0.59 -6.79 16.71
CA SER A 142 -0.16 -5.95 15.76
C SER A 142 0.17 -4.47 15.98
N ALA A 143 0.23 -4.01 17.24
CA ALA A 143 0.61 -2.64 17.55
C ALA A 143 2.04 -2.31 17.08
N LYS A 144 3.01 -3.21 17.30
CA LYS A 144 4.38 -3.06 16.81
C LYS A 144 4.46 -2.97 15.29
N ILE A 145 3.70 -3.81 14.58
CA ILE A 145 3.65 -3.79 13.11
C ILE A 145 3.06 -2.47 12.60
N ILE A 146 1.97 -2.00 13.22
CA ILE A 146 1.35 -0.72 12.85
C ILE A 146 2.31 0.44 13.10
N GLU A 147 2.98 0.47 14.26
CA GLU A 147 3.96 1.50 14.61
C GLU A 147 5.15 1.50 13.63
N ALA A 148 5.70 0.32 13.33
CA ALA A 148 6.78 0.19 12.35
C ALA A 148 6.36 0.64 10.96
N ALA A 149 5.15 0.26 10.51
CA ALA A 149 4.61 0.68 9.22
C ALA A 149 4.39 2.20 9.16
N GLN A 150 3.89 2.81 10.23
CA GLN A 150 3.73 4.27 10.32
C GLN A 150 5.09 4.99 10.27
N ALA A 151 6.08 4.49 11.01
CA ALA A 151 7.44 5.04 10.98
C ALA A 151 8.07 4.96 9.57
N ASP A 152 7.85 3.86 8.85
CA ASP A 152 8.30 3.71 7.48
C ASP A 152 7.58 4.63 6.50
N VAL A 153 6.26 4.79 6.63
CA VAL A 153 5.49 5.76 5.83
C VAL A 153 6.00 7.18 6.05
N GLU A 154 6.25 7.58 7.30
CA GLU A 154 6.83 8.90 7.59
C GLU A 154 8.23 9.07 7.02
N ARG A 155 9.09 8.05 7.17
CA ARG A 155 10.46 8.07 6.65
C ARG A 155 10.47 8.19 5.12
N LEU A 156 9.68 7.37 4.43
CA LEU A 156 9.53 7.41 2.98
C LEU A 156 8.87 8.72 2.51
N GLY A 157 7.91 9.25 3.27
CA GLY A 157 7.29 10.54 3.02
C GLY A 157 8.32 11.68 3.06
N LYS A 158 9.14 11.74 4.11
CA LYS A 158 10.24 12.70 4.25
C LYS A 158 11.27 12.57 3.14
N GLU A 159 11.66 11.33 2.80
CA GLU A 159 12.62 11.06 1.71
C GLU A 159 12.07 11.49 0.34
N ALA A 160 10.81 11.17 0.05
CA ALA A 160 10.16 11.55 -1.19
C ALA A 160 9.99 13.08 -1.30
N GLU A 161 9.61 13.76 -0.22
CA GLU A 161 9.51 15.22 -0.18
C GLU A 161 10.88 15.88 -0.39
N ALA A 162 11.92 15.37 0.28
CA ALA A 162 13.28 15.85 0.10
C ALA A 162 13.77 15.68 -1.34
N LYS A 163 13.52 14.52 -1.96
CA LYS A 163 13.83 14.28 -3.38
C LYS A 163 13.09 15.26 -4.29
N ARG A 164 11.77 15.42 -4.12
CA ARG A 164 10.97 16.38 -4.90
C ARG A 164 11.52 17.80 -4.78
N LYS A 165 11.86 18.24 -3.56
CA LYS A 165 12.46 19.56 -3.31
C LYS A 165 13.81 19.71 -4.00
N ALA A 166 14.68 18.72 -3.90
CA ALA A 166 15.98 18.75 -4.57
C ALA A 166 15.82 18.83 -6.10
N THR A 167 14.96 18.00 -6.70
CA THR A 167 14.71 18.02 -8.14
C THR A 167 14.12 19.36 -8.60
N GLN A 168 13.21 19.93 -7.81
CA GLN A 168 12.62 21.24 -8.09
C GLN A 168 13.68 22.35 -8.04
N GLN A 169 14.55 22.35 -7.03
CA GLN A 169 15.65 23.31 -6.90
C GLN A 169 16.64 23.21 -8.05
N ASP A 170 17.03 21.99 -8.45
CA ASP A 170 17.91 21.75 -9.58
C ASP A 170 17.28 22.22 -10.91
N PHE A 171 15.99 21.95 -11.09
CA PHE A 171 15.24 22.43 -12.25
C PHE A 171 15.17 23.96 -12.30
N GLU A 172 14.85 24.61 -11.19
CA GLU A 172 14.83 26.08 -11.09
C GLU A 172 16.21 26.68 -11.36
N ALA A 173 17.27 26.10 -10.80
CA ALA A 173 18.63 26.56 -11.03
C ALA A 173 19.04 26.42 -12.50
N THR A 174 18.76 25.27 -13.12
CA THR A 174 19.07 25.03 -14.54
C THR A 174 18.25 25.92 -15.48
N MET A 175 16.97 26.15 -15.19
CA MET A 175 16.12 27.04 -15.98
C MET A 175 16.51 28.50 -15.81
N ASN A 176 16.89 28.93 -14.60
CA ASN A 176 17.42 30.27 -14.38
C ASN A 176 18.75 30.48 -15.12
N ASP A 177 19.67 29.51 -15.09
CA ASP A 177 20.91 29.55 -15.86
C ASP A 177 20.62 29.65 -17.38
N ARG A 178 19.73 28.81 -17.91
CA ARG A 178 19.30 28.87 -19.33
C ARG A 178 18.68 30.22 -19.68
N ARG A 179 17.77 30.73 -18.85
CA ARG A 179 17.13 32.03 -19.04
C ARG A 179 18.15 33.15 -19.08
N THR A 180 19.09 33.19 -18.12
CA THR A 180 20.13 34.23 -18.08
C THR A 180 21.05 34.15 -19.30
N LYS A 181 21.43 32.94 -19.74
CA LYS A 181 22.22 32.74 -20.97
C LYS A 181 21.46 33.21 -22.21
N LEU A 182 20.18 32.87 -22.34
CA LEU A 182 19.34 33.30 -23.45
C LEU A 182 19.19 34.83 -23.48
N THR A 183 18.91 35.44 -22.32
CA THR A 183 18.80 36.90 -22.21
C THR A 183 20.11 37.59 -22.61
N ARG A 184 21.26 37.11 -22.14
CA ARG A 184 22.56 37.65 -22.55
C ARG A 184 22.81 37.49 -24.05
N ALA A 185 22.49 36.33 -24.63
CA ALA A 185 22.64 36.10 -26.07
C ALA A 185 21.73 37.01 -26.90
N MET A 186 20.51 37.27 -26.43
CA MET A 186 19.60 38.24 -27.05
C MET A 186 20.12 39.66 -26.95
N GLU A 187 20.62 40.08 -25.78
CA GLU A 187 21.23 41.40 -25.59
C GLU A 187 22.47 41.59 -26.49
N GLU A 188 23.31 40.56 -26.62
CA GLU A 188 24.48 40.56 -27.50
C GLU A 188 24.09 40.63 -28.99
N LEU A 189 23.08 39.85 -29.41
CA LEU A 189 22.55 39.89 -30.77
C LEU A 189 21.93 41.27 -31.09
N GLU A 190 21.17 41.85 -30.15
CA GLU A 190 20.62 43.18 -30.31
C GLU A 190 21.72 44.25 -30.37
N ALA A 191 22.74 44.16 -29.52
CA ALA A 191 23.86 45.10 -29.51
C ALA A 191 24.67 45.04 -30.81
N THR A 192 24.99 43.83 -31.29
CA THR A 192 25.70 43.61 -32.56
C THR A 192 24.86 44.09 -33.75
N SER A 193 23.57 43.72 -33.79
CA SER A 193 22.64 44.19 -34.84
C SER A 193 22.52 45.71 -34.88
N ARG A 194 22.35 46.36 -33.71
CA ARG A 194 22.31 47.84 -33.61
C ARG A 194 23.63 48.48 -34.04
N ALA A 195 24.76 47.90 -33.66
CA ALA A 195 26.08 48.41 -34.05
C ALA A 195 26.29 48.30 -35.57
N GLU A 196 25.95 47.18 -36.19
CA GLU A 196 26.03 47.02 -37.64
C GLU A 196 25.06 47.94 -38.38
N ALA A 197 23.82 48.09 -37.89
CA ALA A 197 22.85 49.02 -38.47
C ALA A 197 23.37 50.47 -38.40
N ALA A 198 23.91 50.90 -37.25
CA ALA A 198 24.52 52.20 -37.09
C ALA A 198 25.72 52.40 -38.04
N GLN A 199 26.55 51.38 -38.21
CA GLN A 199 27.68 51.41 -39.15
C GLN A 199 27.22 51.52 -40.61
N ARG A 200 26.21 50.75 -41.03
CA ARG A 200 25.62 50.85 -42.38
C ARG A 200 25.03 52.23 -42.64
N ILE A 201 24.32 52.80 -41.66
CA ILE A 201 23.78 54.17 -41.76
C ILE A 201 24.91 55.19 -41.90
N LYS A 202 25.98 55.07 -41.10
CA LYS A 202 27.15 55.94 -41.17
C LYS A 202 27.83 55.85 -42.54
N ASP A 203 28.13 54.65 -43.01
CA ASP A 203 28.80 54.41 -44.29
C ASP A 203 27.96 54.95 -45.46
N ALA A 204 26.64 54.72 -45.46
CA ALA A 204 25.72 55.27 -46.45
C ALA A 204 25.63 56.80 -46.40
N THR A 205 25.68 57.40 -45.20
CA THR A 205 25.69 58.86 -45.02
C THR A 205 26.99 59.47 -45.51
N ASP A 206 28.13 58.85 -45.20
CA ASP A 206 29.46 59.28 -45.67
C ASP A 206 29.57 59.18 -47.19
N GLU A 207 29.07 58.10 -47.80
CA GLU A 207 29.01 57.95 -49.25
C GLU A 207 28.08 58.99 -49.89
N SER A 208 26.89 59.20 -49.33
CA SER A 208 25.95 60.23 -49.80
C SER A 208 26.59 61.62 -49.76
N ASN A 209 27.28 61.97 -48.66
CA ASN A 209 27.99 63.23 -48.52
C ASN A 209 29.13 63.37 -49.54
N ARG A 210 29.88 62.29 -49.83
CA ARG A 210 30.90 62.27 -50.89
C ARG A 210 30.28 62.50 -52.27
N LEU A 211 29.16 61.84 -52.57
CA LEU A 211 28.43 62.00 -53.84
C LEU A 211 27.90 63.44 -53.99
N ILE A 212 27.29 63.99 -52.94
CA ILE A 212 26.80 65.38 -52.92
C ILE A 212 27.95 66.37 -53.10
N SER A 213 29.08 66.15 -52.41
CA SER A 213 30.26 67.03 -52.54
C SER A 213 30.85 66.98 -53.95
N SER A 214 30.97 65.79 -54.53
CA SER A 214 31.45 65.60 -55.91
C SER A 214 30.47 66.21 -56.94
N ALA A 215 29.16 66.00 -56.76
CA ALA A 215 28.13 66.60 -57.60
C ALA A 215 28.13 68.14 -57.50
N THR A 216 28.28 68.68 -56.29
CA THR A 216 28.42 70.13 -56.08
C THR A 216 29.67 70.66 -56.76
N GLN A 217 30.83 70.01 -56.58
CA GLN A 217 32.08 70.43 -57.22
C GLN A 217 32.00 70.38 -58.75
N THR A 218 31.39 69.33 -59.32
CA THR A 218 31.19 69.23 -60.78
C THR A 218 30.20 70.27 -61.28
N SER A 219 29.13 70.56 -60.53
CA SER A 219 28.19 71.64 -60.82
C SER A 219 28.87 73.01 -60.79
N GLU A 220 29.66 73.30 -59.76
CA GLU A 220 30.45 74.53 -59.64
C GLU A 220 31.44 74.68 -60.80
N ARG A 221 32.15 73.61 -61.17
CA ARG A 221 33.02 73.61 -62.37
C ARG A 221 32.23 73.92 -63.64
N LYS A 222 31.06 73.32 -63.83
CA LYS A 222 30.18 73.60 -64.99
C LYS A 222 29.68 75.04 -64.98
N ILE A 223 29.30 75.58 -63.82
CA ILE A 223 28.87 76.97 -63.67
C ILE A 223 30.03 77.93 -63.96
N ALA A 224 31.23 77.64 -63.46
CA ALA A 224 32.43 78.44 -63.72
C ALA A 224 32.78 78.44 -65.21
N HIS A 225 32.80 77.26 -65.86
CA HIS A 225 33.02 77.13 -67.29
C HIS A 225 31.94 77.86 -68.11
N ALA A 226 30.67 77.78 -67.71
CA ALA A 226 29.58 78.51 -68.36
C ALA A 226 29.72 80.03 -68.19
N LYS A 227 30.19 80.51 -67.03
CA LYS A 227 30.50 81.94 -66.80
C LYS A 227 31.67 82.41 -67.65
N GLU A 228 32.74 81.61 -67.74
CA GLU A 228 33.89 81.90 -68.61
C GLU A 228 33.45 81.99 -70.07
N LEU A 229 32.71 81.00 -70.58
CA LEU A 229 32.15 81.02 -71.93
C LEU A 229 31.17 82.19 -72.15
N ALA A 230 30.39 82.58 -71.14
CA ALA A 230 29.53 83.75 -71.22
C ALA A 230 30.34 85.06 -71.30
N GLU A 231 31.45 85.18 -70.56
CA GLU A 231 32.36 86.31 -70.68
C GLU A 231 33.10 86.33 -72.02
N GLU A 232 33.55 85.16 -72.53
CA GLU A 232 34.09 85.05 -73.89
C GLU A 232 33.08 85.53 -74.94
N MET A 233 31.82 85.08 -74.83
CA MET A 233 30.73 85.54 -75.70
C MET A 233 30.42 87.02 -75.53
N ARG A 234 30.52 87.57 -74.31
CA ARG A 234 30.36 89.01 -74.05
C ARG A 234 31.50 89.82 -74.67
N VAL A 235 32.74 89.37 -74.56
CA VAL A 235 33.92 89.99 -75.18
C VAL A 235 33.82 89.91 -76.71
N LEU A 236 33.43 88.75 -77.26
CA LEU A 236 33.17 88.59 -78.69
C LEU A 236 32.06 89.53 -79.16
N ARG A 237 30.94 89.61 -78.43
CA ARG A 237 29.85 90.55 -78.73
C ARG A 237 30.33 92.00 -78.65
N GLY A 238 31.14 92.35 -77.65
CA GLY A 238 31.77 93.67 -77.54
C GLY A 238 32.68 93.98 -78.73
N ARG A 239 33.47 93.00 -79.19
CA ARG A 239 34.31 93.11 -80.38
C ARG A 239 33.48 93.28 -81.66
N VAL A 240 32.41 92.49 -81.83
CA VAL A 240 31.49 92.60 -82.97
C VAL A 240 30.74 93.94 -82.92
N LEU A 241 30.30 94.41 -81.76
CA LEU A 241 29.70 95.74 -81.62
C LEU A 241 30.69 96.86 -81.92
N ALA A 242 31.94 96.74 -81.50
CA ALA A 242 33.00 97.70 -81.86
C ALA A 242 33.30 97.67 -83.36
N GLN A 243 33.29 96.49 -84.00
CA GLN A 243 33.38 96.37 -85.46
C GLN A 243 32.17 97.00 -86.17
N LEU A 244 30.95 96.79 -85.66
CA LEU A 244 29.74 97.42 -86.20
C LEU A 244 29.70 98.93 -85.98
N LEU A 245 30.21 99.45 -84.87
CA LEU A 245 30.40 100.88 -84.63
C LEU A 245 31.50 101.46 -85.51
N GLY A 246 32.58 100.73 -85.75
CA GLY A 246 33.61 101.09 -86.72
C GLY A 246 33.05 101.18 -88.14
N ILE A 247 32.23 100.20 -88.54
CA ILE A 247 31.51 100.22 -89.82
C ILE A 247 30.47 101.35 -89.86
N ARG A 248 29.77 101.65 -88.75
CA ARG A 248 28.85 102.80 -88.66
C ARG A 248 29.58 104.14 -88.74
N GLY A 249 30.76 104.29 -88.15
CA GLY A 249 31.61 105.47 -88.31
C GLY A 249 32.14 105.60 -89.74
N GLN A 250 32.45 104.48 -90.39
CA GLN A 250 32.74 104.45 -91.83
C GLN A 250 31.50 104.82 -92.67
N LEU A 251 30.28 104.46 -92.25
CA LEU A 251 29.01 104.86 -92.89
C LEU A 251 28.61 106.32 -92.58
N ASP A 252 28.93 106.87 -91.41
CA ASP A 252 28.72 108.31 -91.11
C ASP A 252 29.70 109.20 -91.89
N SER A 253 30.77 108.63 -92.46
CA SER A 253 31.65 109.30 -93.44
C SER A 253 31.12 109.27 -94.88
N VAL A 254 30.02 108.56 -95.14
CA VAL A 254 29.42 108.41 -96.48
C VAL A 254 28.75 109.70 -96.99
N PRO A 255 28.08 110.56 -96.18
CA PRO A 255 27.59 111.85 -96.67
C PRO A 255 28.72 112.80 -97.12
N ALA A 256 29.92 112.69 -96.54
CA ALA A 256 31.09 113.49 -96.92
C ALA A 256 31.84 112.91 -98.15
N MET A 257 31.78 111.59 -98.39
CA MET A 257 32.35 110.96 -99.60
C MET A 257 31.37 110.92 -100.79
N LEU A 258 30.06 111.08 -100.59
CA LEU A 258 29.06 111.17 -101.66
C LEU A 258 29.04 112.53 -102.38
N ALA A 259 29.76 113.55 -101.90
CA ALA A 259 29.99 114.81 -102.63
C ALA A 259 31.24 114.77 -103.54
N ALA A 260 32.09 113.73 -103.40
CA ALA A 260 33.38 113.65 -104.09
C ALA A 260 33.43 112.65 -105.26
N VAL A 261 32.38 111.86 -105.51
CA VAL A 261 32.34 110.91 -106.65
C VAL A 261 30.96 110.90 -107.31
N ASN A 262 30.48 112.10 -107.66
CA ASN A 262 29.43 112.28 -108.66
C ASN A 262 30.10 112.44 -110.05
N ARG A 263 30.69 111.35 -110.56
CA ARG A 263 31.05 111.11 -111.97
C ARG A 263 31.47 109.63 -112.15
N GLU A 264 30.81 108.96 -113.11
CA GLU A 264 30.74 107.51 -113.43
C GLU A 264 29.61 106.77 -112.66
N SER A 265 28.30 106.77 -113.01
CA SER A 265 27.57 106.55 -114.30
C SER A 265 27.93 105.22 -114.97
N GLU A 266 27.05 104.30 -115.41
CA GLU A 266 25.59 104.04 -115.47
C GLU A 266 25.40 102.64 -116.11
N LEU A 267 24.16 102.10 -116.11
CA LEU A 267 23.61 100.92 -116.86
C LEU A 267 23.84 99.53 -116.22
N LEU A 268 22.86 98.67 -115.91
CA LEU A 268 21.46 98.50 -116.33
C LEU A 268 20.64 97.76 -115.24
N ASP A 269 19.46 98.31 -114.98
CA ASP A 269 18.10 97.75 -114.80
C ASP A 269 17.81 96.33 -114.26
N GLY A 270 16.72 96.25 -113.47
CA GLY A 270 15.86 95.05 -113.38
C GLY A 270 15.64 94.40 -112.01
N THR A 271 14.57 94.79 -111.30
CA THR A 271 13.79 93.98 -110.33
C THR A 271 13.17 92.70 -110.96
N PRO A 272 12.41 91.79 -110.26
CA PRO A 272 12.27 91.43 -108.83
C PRO A 272 12.15 89.88 -108.55
N GLU A 273 11.93 89.51 -107.27
CA GLU A 273 11.24 88.33 -106.66
C GLU A 273 11.00 86.98 -107.41
N ARG A 274 11.29 85.82 -106.77
CA ARG A 274 10.30 84.82 -106.21
C ARG A 274 10.88 83.46 -105.75
N LYS A 275 10.38 82.98 -104.59
CA LYS A 275 9.84 81.64 -104.23
C LYS A 275 10.54 80.29 -104.62
N SER A 276 10.82 79.52 -103.55
CA SER A 276 10.18 78.21 -103.17
C SER A 276 10.72 76.84 -103.64
N ILE A 277 10.68 75.87 -102.69
CA ILE A 277 10.31 74.41 -102.80
C ILE A 277 11.41 73.47 -103.39
N SER A 278 11.64 72.21 -102.98
CA SER A 278 11.22 71.34 -101.85
C SER A 278 11.91 69.95 -101.99
N ASN A 279 11.72 69.10 -100.95
CA ASN A 279 11.48 67.65 -101.05
C ASN A 279 12.65 66.70 -101.45
N ASN A 280 12.70 65.42 -101.05
CA ASN A 280 11.70 64.54 -100.44
C ASN A 280 12.35 63.28 -99.81
N SER A 281 11.69 62.72 -98.78
CA SER A 281 11.19 61.33 -98.58
C SER A 281 11.97 60.10 -99.09
N ASN A 282 11.91 58.88 -98.52
CA ASN A 282 10.76 58.12 -97.98
C ASN A 282 11.28 56.81 -97.33
N GLY A 283 10.76 56.33 -96.18
CA GLY A 283 9.75 55.24 -96.06
C GLY A 283 10.42 53.88 -95.73
N ASN A 284 9.90 52.86 -95.01
CA ASN A 284 8.65 52.47 -94.32
C ASN A 284 9.03 51.14 -93.55
N LYS A 285 8.44 50.62 -92.46
CA LYS A 285 7.10 50.02 -92.28
C LYS A 285 6.95 49.42 -90.85
N SER A 286 5.69 49.21 -90.44
CA SER A 286 5.10 48.95 -89.11
C SER A 286 4.63 47.50 -88.84
N VAL A 287 4.10 47.22 -87.61
CA VAL A 287 2.80 46.54 -87.20
C VAL A 287 2.88 46.19 -85.67
N SER A 288 2.18 46.81 -84.69
CA SER A 288 0.79 46.68 -84.10
C SER A 288 0.46 45.34 -83.35
N SER A 289 -0.36 45.17 -82.30
CA SER A 289 -1.03 45.98 -81.24
C SER A 289 -1.84 45.06 -80.25
N SER A 290 -2.11 45.54 -79.02
CA SER A 290 -3.38 45.52 -78.20
C SER A 290 -3.92 44.34 -77.30
N ARG A 291 -4.09 44.67 -75.99
CA ARG A 291 -5.24 44.60 -75.00
C ARG A 291 -5.85 43.34 -74.31
N GLN A 292 -5.97 43.46 -72.95
CA GLN A 292 -7.09 43.24 -71.96
C GLN A 292 -7.31 41.93 -71.11
N ASN A 293 -7.73 42.20 -69.83
CA ASN A 293 -8.44 41.42 -68.75
C ASN A 293 -7.63 40.78 -67.58
N LYS A 294 -7.78 41.23 -66.30
CA LYS A 294 -8.74 40.92 -65.16
C LYS A 294 -8.32 39.61 -64.41
N ALA A 295 -8.17 39.46 -63.07
CA ALA A 295 -8.95 39.84 -61.88
C ALA A 295 -8.15 39.66 -60.54
N ILE A 296 -8.71 40.18 -59.42
CA ILE A 296 -8.38 39.94 -57.98
C ILE A 296 -9.41 38.92 -57.41
N PRO A 297 -9.21 38.22 -56.25
CA PRO A 297 -9.38 38.73 -54.85
C PRO A 297 -8.26 38.23 -53.87
N GLU A 298 -7.83 38.87 -52.76
CA GLU A 298 -8.43 39.16 -51.41
C GLU A 298 -8.97 37.89 -50.68
N VAL A 299 -8.74 37.54 -49.40
CA VAL A 299 -8.23 38.15 -48.13
C VAL A 299 -7.87 36.99 -47.14
N ALA A 300 -7.03 37.27 -46.12
CA ALA A 300 -7.01 36.76 -44.72
C ALA A 300 -6.93 35.23 -44.44
N ASP A 301 -6.37 34.67 -43.35
CA ASP A 301 -6.17 35.07 -41.96
C ASP A 301 -4.96 34.33 -41.34
N GLU A 302 -4.53 34.80 -40.17
CA GLU A 302 -3.65 34.14 -39.20
C GLU A 302 -4.20 32.76 -38.75
N ASP A 303 -3.31 31.81 -38.44
CA ASP A 303 -3.34 31.15 -37.13
C ASP A 303 -2.08 30.32 -36.85
N ILE A 304 -1.67 30.44 -35.60
CA ILE A 304 -0.67 29.69 -34.86
C ILE A 304 -1.23 28.29 -34.55
N VAL A 305 -0.39 27.25 -34.44
CA VAL A 305 -0.23 26.30 -33.30
C VAL A 305 0.66 25.13 -33.74
N ASP A 306 1.57 24.76 -32.84
CA ASP A 306 2.29 23.50 -32.65
C ASP A 306 1.42 22.23 -32.93
N GLU A 307 1.86 20.98 -32.99
CA GLU A 307 2.78 20.26 -32.11
C GLU A 307 2.98 18.82 -32.65
N ASP A 308 4.11 18.28 -32.22
CA ASP A 308 4.61 16.91 -32.25
C ASP A 308 3.66 15.74 -31.87
N ARG A 309 4.11 14.53 -32.25
CA ARG A 309 3.95 13.18 -31.63
C ARG A 309 2.76 12.31 -32.05
N GLU A 310 2.97 11.11 -32.60
CA GLU A 310 3.70 9.93 -32.08
C GLU A 310 2.86 9.13 -31.06
N SER A 311 2.44 7.94 -31.52
CA SER A 311 2.38 6.66 -30.80
C SER A 311 1.85 6.63 -29.36
N ALA A 312 0.71 5.95 -29.17
CA ALA A 312 0.47 5.15 -27.97
C ALA A 312 -0.39 3.93 -28.31
N ASP A 313 0.28 2.81 -28.56
CA ASP A 313 -0.25 1.49 -28.23
C ASP A 313 -0.47 1.41 -26.71
N VAL A 314 -1.62 0.88 -26.28
CA VAL A 314 -1.86 0.45 -24.90
C VAL A 314 -2.14 -1.05 -24.94
N ASN A 315 -1.18 -1.82 -24.44
CA ASN A 315 -1.36 -3.10 -23.78
C ASN A 315 -1.24 -2.87 -22.27
#